data_AF-A0AAP6VAD5-F1
#
_entry.id   AF-A0AAP6VAD5-F1
#
_cell.length_a   1.000
_cell.length_b   1.000
_cell.length_c   1.000
_cell.angle_alpha   90.00
_cell.angle_beta   90.00
_cell.angle_gamma   90.00
#
_symmetry.space_group_name_H-M   'P 1'
#
loop_
_entity.id
_entity.type
_entity.pdbx_description
1 polymer ?
#
loop_
_entity_poly.entity_id
_entity_poly.type
_entity_poly.pdbx_seq_one_letter_code
_entity_poly.pdbx_strand_id
1 'polypeptide(L)'
;MSTNVKPVATINGKKYPLIFGFKFLNEINALKPDVEEVDGFVQLVGGLQDGDAFAFQKLMHAALITYDDLTTKEIDDYLETSEEALTLFENFISFLEQAPLTALRTKKSLEAIKKIIAYMEQIQANQQETTA
;
A
#
# COMPACT_ATOMS: atom_id res chain seq x y z
N MET A 1 -4.53 1.26 -24.52
CA MET A 1 -4.25 -0.13 -24.11
C MET A 1 -3.44 -0.04 -22.82
N SER A 2 -3.97 -0.47 -21.68
CA SER A 2 -3.21 -0.43 -20.43
C SER A 2 -2.32 -1.66 -20.39
N THR A 3 -1.06 -1.49 -20.76
CA THR A 3 -0.05 -2.51 -20.52
C THR A 3 0.08 -2.63 -19.01
N ASN A 4 -0.33 -3.77 -18.43
CA ASN A 4 -0.02 -4.15 -17.06
C ASN A 4 1.51 -4.20 -16.90
N VAL A 5 2.14 -3.05 -16.69
CA VAL A 5 3.56 -2.99 -16.38
C VAL A 5 3.66 -3.43 -14.93
N LYS A 6 4.23 -4.63 -14.72
CA LYS A 6 4.54 -5.08 -13.37
C LYS A 6 5.54 -4.09 -12.77
N PRO A 7 5.26 -3.51 -11.59
CA PRO A 7 6.24 -2.66 -10.94
C PRO A 7 7.52 -3.45 -10.63
N VAL A 8 8.66 -2.80 -10.76
CA VAL A 8 9.99 -3.40 -10.55
C VAL A 8 10.80 -2.44 -9.68
N ALA A 9 11.51 -2.98 -8.70
CA ALA A 9 12.55 -2.25 -7.96
C ALA A 9 13.93 -2.69 -8.46
N THR A 10 14.83 -1.72 -8.66
CA THR A 10 16.22 -2.00 -9.02
C THR A 10 17.13 -1.87 -7.80
N ILE A 11 17.42 -2.98 -7.13
CA ILE A 11 18.22 -3.02 -5.90
C ILE A 11 19.58 -3.66 -6.22
N ASN A 12 20.68 -3.01 -5.85
CA ASN A 12 22.04 -3.49 -6.09
C ASN A 12 22.31 -3.91 -7.56
N GLY A 13 21.72 -3.16 -8.51
CA GLY A 13 21.85 -3.41 -9.95
C GLY A 13 21.04 -4.60 -10.49
N LYS A 14 20.31 -5.32 -9.63
CA LYS A 14 19.38 -6.40 -10.01
C LYS A 14 17.94 -5.88 -10.03
N LYS A 15 17.12 -6.43 -10.91
CA LYS A 15 15.70 -6.07 -11.07
C LYS A 15 14.80 -7.07 -10.36
N TYR A 16 13.96 -6.56 -9.46
CA TYR A 16 13.02 -7.33 -8.66
C TYR A 16 11.59 -6.87 -8.93
N PRO A 17 10.82 -7.61 -9.76
CA PRO A 17 9.38 -7.37 -9.89
C PRO A 17 8.68 -7.46 -8.54
N LEU A 18 7.84 -6.48 -8.20
CA LEU A 18 7.07 -6.54 -6.96
C LEU A 18 5.94 -7.57 -7.10
N ILE A 19 5.81 -8.46 -6.10
CA ILE A 19 4.85 -9.57 -6.15
C ILE A 19 3.76 -9.38 -5.09
N PHE A 20 2.55 -9.03 -5.54
CA PHE A 20 1.36 -8.93 -4.69
C PHE A 20 0.63 -10.29 -4.58
N GLY A 21 1.38 -11.31 -4.14
CA GLY A 21 0.93 -12.70 -4.01
C GLY A 21 0.35 -13.05 -2.64
N PHE A 22 0.10 -14.34 -2.38
CA PHE A 22 -0.31 -14.81 -1.05
C PHE A 22 0.76 -14.55 0.04
N LYS A 23 2.05 -14.66 -0.29
CA LYS A 23 3.13 -14.30 0.67
C LYS A 23 3.04 -12.83 1.08
N PHE A 24 2.82 -11.92 0.12
CA PHE A 24 2.59 -10.50 0.38
C PHE A 24 1.37 -10.29 1.31
N LEU A 25 0.23 -10.92 1.00
CA LEU A 25 -0.98 -10.80 1.81
C LEU A 25 -0.77 -11.29 3.25
N ASN A 26 -0.04 -12.38 3.43
CA ASN A 26 0.30 -12.88 4.76
C ASN A 26 1.22 -11.92 5.50
N GLU A 27 2.25 -11.39 4.83
CA GLU A 27 3.25 -10.50 5.44
C GLU A 27 2.62 -9.20 5.97
N ILE A 28 1.65 -8.64 5.24
CA ILE A 28 0.95 -7.45 5.68
C ILE A 28 -0.16 -7.73 6.70
N ASN A 29 -0.34 -8.99 7.11
CA ASN A 29 -1.41 -9.48 7.96
C ASN A 29 -2.80 -9.12 7.39
N ALA A 30 -2.99 -9.34 6.08
CA ALA A 30 -4.27 -9.12 5.43
C ALA A 30 -5.30 -10.12 5.98
N LEU A 31 -6.28 -9.62 6.75
CA LEU A 31 -7.23 -10.48 7.43
C LEU A 31 -8.19 -11.15 6.45
N LYS A 32 -8.84 -12.23 6.87
CA LYS A 32 -10.00 -12.74 6.12
C LYS A 32 -11.19 -11.79 6.32
N PRO A 33 -12.16 -11.75 5.38
CA PRO A 33 -13.30 -10.82 5.44
C PRO A 33 -14.17 -10.90 6.70
N ASP A 34 -14.08 -11.99 7.47
CA ASP A 34 -14.97 -12.30 8.60
C ASP A 34 -14.33 -12.02 9.98
N VAL A 35 -13.32 -11.16 10.06
CA VAL A 35 -12.64 -10.80 11.32
C VAL A 35 -13.02 -9.38 11.72
N GLU A 36 -13.49 -9.19 12.96
CA GLU A 36 -13.82 -7.87 13.56
C GLU A 36 -12.58 -7.04 13.95
N GLU A 37 -11.45 -7.26 13.29
CA GLU A 37 -10.21 -6.50 13.51
C GLU A 37 -9.94 -5.57 12.33
N VAL A 38 -9.22 -4.50 12.60
CA VAL A 38 -8.81 -3.58 11.54
C VAL A 38 -7.84 -4.30 10.62
N ASP A 39 -8.32 -4.63 9.43
CA ASP A 39 -7.59 -5.31 8.38
C ASP A 39 -6.28 -4.59 8.03
N GLY A 40 -5.15 -5.29 8.21
CA GLY A 40 -3.81 -4.77 7.90
C GLY A 40 -3.67 -4.29 6.45
N PHE A 41 -4.47 -4.83 5.52
CA PHE A 41 -4.53 -4.34 4.15
C PHE A 41 -5.18 -2.96 4.05
N VAL A 42 -6.28 -2.71 4.76
CA VAL A 42 -6.96 -1.40 4.76
C VAL A 42 -6.06 -0.35 5.39
N GLN A 43 -5.38 -0.67 6.50
CA GLN A 43 -4.40 0.22 7.12
C GLN A 43 -3.27 0.57 6.17
N LEU A 44 -2.73 -0.43 5.47
CA LEU A 44 -1.68 -0.24 4.48
C LEU A 44 -2.13 0.73 3.38
N VAL A 45 -3.30 0.50 2.77
CA VAL A 45 -3.84 1.37 1.72
C VAL A 45 -4.06 2.79 2.23
N GLY A 46 -4.60 2.96 3.44
CA GLY A 46 -4.82 4.28 4.04
C GLY A 46 -3.52 5.03 4.30
N GLY A 47 -2.55 4.40 4.98
CA GLY A 47 -1.25 5.03 5.26
C GLY A 47 -0.54 5.43 3.96
N LEU A 48 -0.55 4.57 2.96
CA LEU A 48 0.07 4.89 1.69
C LEU A 48 -0.66 6.02 0.93
N GLN A 49 -2.00 6.14 1.06
CA GLN A 49 -2.76 7.27 0.51
C GLN A 49 -2.39 8.60 1.20
N ASP A 50 -2.06 8.55 2.49
CA ASP A 50 -1.62 9.70 3.29
C ASP A 50 -0.13 10.02 3.12
N GLY A 51 0.61 9.26 2.31
CA GLY A 51 2.05 9.46 2.13
C GLY A 51 2.92 8.95 3.29
N ASP A 52 2.41 8.00 4.09
CA ASP A 52 3.17 7.37 5.18
C ASP A 52 4.32 6.51 4.64
N ALA A 53 5.56 6.97 4.90
CA ALA A 53 6.78 6.28 4.52
C ALA A 53 6.90 4.88 5.16
N PHE A 54 6.36 4.65 6.36
CA PHE A 54 6.38 3.33 7.01
C PHE A 54 5.40 2.36 6.33
N ALA A 55 4.27 2.86 5.85
CA ALA A 55 3.36 2.06 5.04
C ALA A 55 4.02 1.66 3.72
N PHE A 56 4.80 2.56 3.10
CA PHE A 56 5.58 2.25 1.90
C PHE A 56 6.70 1.24 2.16
N GLN A 57 7.47 1.42 3.24
CA GLN A 57 8.46 0.44 3.67
C GLN A 57 7.83 -0.95 3.85
N LYS A 58 6.72 -1.03 4.60
CA LYS A 58 5.99 -2.29 4.83
C LYS A 58 5.54 -2.93 3.52
N LEU A 59 5.00 -2.14 2.57
CA LEU A 59 4.62 -2.63 1.25
C LEU A 59 5.81 -3.24 0.50
N MET A 60 6.96 -2.56 0.52
CA MET A 60 8.15 -2.96 -0.22
C MET A 60 8.77 -4.24 0.34
N HIS A 61 8.90 -4.37 1.66
CA HIS A 61 9.32 -5.63 2.30
C HIS A 61 8.37 -6.76 1.93
N ALA A 62 7.06 -6.55 2.07
CA ALA A 62 6.08 -7.59 1.78
C ALA A 62 6.05 -8.01 0.31
N ALA A 63 6.27 -7.08 -0.63
CA ALA A 63 6.22 -7.38 -2.05
C ALA A 63 7.51 -8.04 -2.57
N LEU A 64 8.60 -7.93 -1.82
CA LEU A 64 9.91 -8.51 -2.13
C LEU A 64 10.22 -9.78 -1.31
N ILE A 65 9.37 -10.14 -0.35
CA ILE A 65 9.55 -11.31 0.55
C ILE A 65 9.70 -12.66 -0.16
N THR A 66 9.40 -12.74 -1.45
CA THR A 66 9.60 -13.94 -2.28
C THR A 66 11.05 -14.17 -2.69
N TYR A 67 11.91 -13.16 -2.57
CA TYR A 67 13.31 -13.19 -3.00
C TYR A 67 14.21 -13.49 -1.81
N ASP A 68 14.65 -14.75 -1.69
CA ASP A 68 15.49 -15.21 -0.58
C ASP A 68 16.90 -14.59 -0.61
N ASP A 69 17.31 -13.97 -1.72
CA ASP A 69 18.60 -13.28 -1.89
C ASP A 69 18.56 -11.78 -1.53
N LEU A 70 17.41 -11.26 -1.08
CA LEU A 70 17.28 -9.88 -0.60
C LEU A 70 17.17 -9.83 0.92
N THR A 71 17.98 -8.99 1.53
CA THR A 71 17.91 -8.70 2.96
C THR A 71 17.05 -7.46 3.26
N THR A 72 16.50 -7.39 4.47
CA THR A 72 15.78 -6.21 4.97
C THR A 72 16.61 -4.94 4.81
N LYS A 73 17.91 -5.01 5.15
CA LYS A 73 18.82 -3.87 5.03
C LYS A 73 18.95 -3.37 3.59
N GLU A 74 19.09 -4.27 2.61
CA GLU A 74 19.20 -3.86 1.21
C GLU A 74 17.93 -3.18 0.69
N ILE A 75 16.76 -3.61 1.17
CA ILE A 75 15.49 -2.98 0.85
C ILE A 75 15.42 -1.59 1.50
N ASP A 76 15.75 -1.46 2.78
CA ASP A 76 15.73 -0.18 3.49
C ASP A 76 16.73 0.82 2.88
N ASP A 77 17.97 0.39 2.62
CA ASP A 77 18.99 1.21 1.97
C ASP A 77 18.52 1.68 0.58
N TYR A 78 17.80 0.84 -0.17
CA TYR A 78 17.17 1.23 -1.44
C TYR A 78 16.10 2.31 -1.24
N LEU A 79 15.23 2.17 -0.24
CA LEU A 79 14.16 3.14 0.01
C LEU A 79 14.71 4.51 0.43
N GLU A 80 15.85 4.54 1.12
CA GLU A 80 16.47 5.79 1.59
C GLU A 80 17.30 6.50 0.52
N THR A 81 17.82 5.77 -0.46
CA THR A 81 18.82 6.31 -1.42
C THR A 81 18.34 6.36 -2.87
N SER A 82 17.31 5.61 -3.24
CA SER A 82 16.88 5.48 -4.63
C SER A 82 15.89 6.56 -5.06
N GLU A 83 16.18 7.25 -6.16
CA GLU A 83 15.23 8.16 -6.82
C GLU A 83 14.01 7.40 -7.38
N GLU A 84 14.17 6.11 -7.73
CA GLU A 84 13.08 5.24 -8.21
C GLU A 84 12.04 4.96 -7.10
N ALA A 85 12.46 4.97 -5.83
CA ALA A 85 11.58 4.66 -4.71
C ALA A 85 10.40 5.64 -4.62
N LEU A 86 10.63 6.93 -4.87
CA LEU A 86 9.56 7.93 -4.91
C LEU A 86 8.56 7.64 -6.03
N THR A 87 9.02 7.30 -7.24
CA THR A 87 8.13 6.94 -8.35
C THR A 87 7.31 5.69 -8.03
N LEU A 88 7.90 4.70 -7.37
CA LEU A 88 7.14 3.52 -6.91
C LEU A 88 6.10 3.90 -5.86
N PHE A 89 6.43 4.82 -4.95
CA PHE A 89 5.50 5.31 -3.94
C PHE A 89 4.38 6.17 -4.55
N GLU A 90 4.62 6.97 -5.57
CA GLU A 90 3.52 7.73 -6.19
C GLU A 90 2.51 6.82 -6.92
N ASN A 91 2.95 5.62 -7.33
CA ASN A 91 2.17 4.73 -8.19
C ASN A 91 1.64 3.46 -7.48
N PHE A 92 1.93 3.24 -6.19
CA PHE A 92 1.62 1.96 -5.53
C PHE A 92 0.13 1.60 -5.57
N ILE A 93 -0.80 2.57 -5.41
CA ILE A 93 -2.24 2.29 -5.47
C ILE A 93 -2.58 1.66 -6.80
N SER A 94 -2.10 2.26 -7.89
CA SER A 94 -2.35 1.79 -9.25
C SER A 94 -1.85 0.36 -9.43
N PHE A 95 -0.69 0.03 -8.87
CA PHE A 95 -0.16 -1.33 -8.90
C PHE A 95 -1.05 -2.32 -8.14
N LEU A 96 -1.52 -1.96 -6.94
CA LEU A 96 -2.42 -2.79 -6.15
C LEU A 96 -3.80 -2.94 -6.83
N GLU A 97 -4.29 -1.93 -7.53
CA GLU A 97 -5.56 -1.95 -8.29
C GLU A 97 -5.50 -2.82 -9.55
N GLN A 98 -4.29 -3.05 -10.09
CA GLN A 98 -4.08 -3.87 -11.29
C GLN A 98 -3.74 -5.33 -10.97
N ALA A 99 -3.24 -5.61 -9.77
CA ALA A 99 -2.81 -6.96 -9.39
C ALA A 99 -4.00 -7.88 -9.02
N PRO A 100 -4.08 -9.12 -9.56
CA PRO A 100 -5.26 -9.98 -9.45
C PRO A 100 -5.75 -10.26 -8.02
N LEU A 101 -4.84 -10.40 -7.06
CA LEU A 101 -5.17 -10.78 -5.68
C LEU A 101 -5.48 -9.59 -4.76
N THR A 102 -5.16 -8.36 -5.19
CA THR A 102 -5.35 -7.14 -4.39
C THR A 102 -6.38 -6.20 -5.02
N ALA A 103 -6.58 -6.24 -6.34
CA ALA A 103 -7.38 -5.26 -7.09
C ALA A 103 -8.77 -4.98 -6.50
N LEU A 104 -9.55 -6.03 -6.25
CA LEU A 104 -10.90 -5.87 -5.70
C LEU A 104 -10.86 -5.28 -4.28
N ARG A 105 -9.90 -5.71 -3.48
CA ARG A 105 -9.76 -5.27 -2.09
C ARG A 105 -9.31 -3.81 -2.03
N THR A 106 -8.33 -3.41 -2.84
CA THR A 106 -7.87 -2.01 -2.96
C THR A 106 -9.02 -1.07 -3.28
N LYS A 107 -9.85 -1.41 -4.28
CA LYS A 107 -11.02 -0.59 -4.64
C LYS A 107 -11.99 -0.43 -3.47
N LYS A 108 -12.31 -1.53 -2.77
CA LYS A 108 -13.18 -1.50 -1.59
C LYS A 108 -12.59 -0.69 -0.44
N SER A 109 -11.29 -0.84 -0.18
CA SER A 109 -10.57 -0.08 0.85
C SER A 109 -10.62 1.42 0.56
N LEU A 110 -10.33 1.84 -0.68
CA LEU A 110 -10.39 3.24 -1.10
C LEU A 110 -11.81 3.82 -0.98
N GLU A 111 -12.84 3.06 -1.36
CA GLU A 111 -14.24 3.48 -1.18
C GLU A 111 -14.61 3.64 0.30
N ALA A 112 -14.16 2.73 1.17
CA ALA A 112 -14.40 2.81 2.60
C ALA A 112 -13.70 4.02 3.21
N ILE A 113 -12.42 4.25 2.88
CA ILE A 113 -11.64 5.41 3.34
C ILE A 113 -12.32 6.71 2.92
N LYS A 114 -12.74 6.85 1.66
CA LYS A 114 -13.47 8.04 1.17
C LYS A 114 -14.75 8.32 1.97
N LYS A 115 -15.52 7.28 2.30
CA LYS A 115 -16.73 7.43 3.12
C LYS A 115 -16.43 7.90 4.54
N ILE A 116 -15.33 7.40 5.13
CA ILE A 116 -14.89 7.81 6.46
C ILE A 116 -14.47 9.28 6.45
N ILE A 117 -13.67 9.71 5.47
CA ILE A 117 -13.23 11.11 5.33
C ILE A 117 -14.45 12.03 5.20
N ALA A 118 -15.37 11.73 4.28
CA ALA A 118 -16.57 12.54 4.07
C ALA A 118 -17.45 12.64 5.34
N TYR A 119 -17.55 11.55 6.11
CA TYR A 119 -18.27 11.55 7.37
C TYR A 119 -17.57 12.41 8.44
N MET A 120 -16.24 12.35 8.53
CA MET A 120 -15.46 13.18 9.46
C MET A 120 -15.58 14.68 9.12
N GLU A 121 -15.52 15.04 7.84
CA GLU A 121 -15.72 16.42 7.37
C GLU A 121 -17.12 16.94 7.75
N GLN A 122 -18.16 16.12 7.61
CA GLN A 122 -19.52 16.47 8.03
C GLN A 122 -19.62 16.68 9.55
N ILE A 123 -19.00 15.83 10.36
CA ILE A 123 -18.96 16.02 11.82
C ILE A 123 -18.30 17.35 12.17
N GLN A 124 -17.16 17.67 11.56
CA GLN A 124 -16.43 18.91 11.83
C GLN A 124 -17.23 20.15 11.42
N ALA A 125 -17.90 20.12 10.26
CA ALA A 125 -18.77 21.19 9.82
C ALA A 125 -19.95 21.42 10.78
N ASN A 126 -20.62 20.35 11.21
CA ASN A 126 -21.75 20.43 12.14
C ASN A 126 -21.32 20.94 13.54
N GLN A 127 -20.09 20.64 13.97
CA GLN A 127 -19.54 21.17 15.22
C GLN A 127 -19.20 22.66 15.13
N GLN A 128 -18.74 23.16 13.98
CA GLN A 128 -18.49 24.59 13.78
C GLN A 128 -19.78 25.42 13.78
N GLU A 129 -20.85 24.93 13.16
CA GLU A 129 -22.17 25.59 13.14
C GLU A 129 -22.87 25.65 14.51
N THR A 130 -22.56 24.71 15.42
CA THR A 130 -23.14 24.69 16.78
C THR A 130 -22.37 25.52 17.80
N THR A 131 -21.18 26.02 17.44
CA THR A 131 -20.35 26.91 18.28
C THR A 131 -20.29 28.36 17.81
N ALA A 132 -20.93 28.69 16.69
CA ALA A 132 -21.10 30.05 16.16
C ALA A 132 -22.45 30.65 16.60
#